data_AF-A0A9Q0X3W4-F1
#
_entry.id   AF-A0A9Q0X3W4-F1
#
_cell.length_a   1.000
_cell.length_b   1.000
_cell.length_c   1.000
_cell.angle_alpha   90.00
_cell.angle_beta   90.00
_cell.angle_gamma   90.00
#
_symmetry.space_group_name_H-M   'P 1'
#
loop_
_entity.id
_entity.type
_entity.pdbx_description
1 polymer ?
#
loop_
_entity_poly.entity_id
_entity_poly.type
_entity_poly.pdbx_seq_one_letter_code
_entity_poly.pdbx_strand_id
1 'polypeptide(L)'
;MPHQQEHPKPQRNIISLMVETSSTNSIKIGTKMFSTQFVVIFSLFLSLPILFLLAPRIFPSHNPSIPISPSDEREDFVLFRKAIASASASATHYPSAHSHLTSKSKKLKIAFLFLTNTDLFFAPLWEQFFKSADKNLFNIYVHADPHSNVTKPSGIFFSHFIPDAKRTYRASPTLISATRRLLANAILDDPTNTYFAVLSQYCIPSPFFQIRLQFANQF
;
A
#
# COMPACT_ATOMS: atom_id res chain seq x y z
N MET A 1 -9.49 -44.39 -85.72
CA MET A 1 -9.11 -43.05 -85.24
C MET A 1 -10.33 -42.39 -84.60
N PRO A 2 -10.15 -41.57 -83.56
CA PRO A 2 -10.95 -41.58 -82.32
C PRO A 2 -12.09 -40.56 -82.33
N HIS A 3 -13.11 -40.77 -81.49
CA HIS A 3 -13.90 -39.67 -80.92
C HIS A 3 -14.51 -40.09 -79.56
N GLN A 4 -14.28 -39.26 -78.55
CA GLN A 4 -14.89 -39.29 -77.21
C GLN A 4 -16.38 -38.94 -77.25
N GLN A 5 -17.16 -39.42 -76.26
CA GLN A 5 -18.32 -38.78 -75.58
C GLN A 5 -19.08 -39.89 -74.81
N GLU A 6 -19.79 -39.72 -73.70
CA GLU A 6 -20.07 -38.65 -72.74
C GLU A 6 -20.98 -39.35 -71.70
N HIS A 7 -20.82 -39.07 -70.41
CA HIS A 7 -21.70 -39.62 -69.37
C HIS A 7 -22.69 -38.54 -68.91
N PRO A 8 -24.01 -38.83 -68.88
CA PRO A 8 -24.88 -38.18 -67.92
C PRO A 8 -25.77 -39.14 -67.11
N LYS A 9 -26.31 -38.56 -66.02
CA LYS A 9 -27.03 -39.10 -64.84
C LYS A 9 -28.44 -39.65 -65.15
N PRO A 10 -29.08 -40.37 -64.19
CA PRO A 10 -30.26 -39.78 -63.50
C PRO A 10 -30.27 -40.10 -61.99
N GLN A 11 -30.57 -39.17 -61.07
CA GLN A 11 -31.87 -38.65 -60.60
C GLN A 11 -32.70 -39.61 -59.71
N ARG A 12 -33.22 -39.01 -58.64
CA ARG A 12 -33.70 -39.55 -57.35
C ARG A 12 -35.11 -40.15 -57.42
N ASN A 13 -35.41 -41.11 -56.54
CA ASN A 13 -36.77 -41.44 -56.03
C ASN A 13 -36.68 -41.40 -54.49
N ILE A 14 -37.29 -40.46 -53.76
CA ILE A 14 -38.72 -40.28 -53.41
C ILE A 14 -39.35 -41.52 -52.75
N ILE A 15 -38.82 -42.03 -51.63
CA ILE A 15 -39.58 -42.85 -50.64
C ILE A 15 -39.01 -42.69 -49.21
N SER A 16 -38.75 -41.48 -48.74
CA SER A 16 -38.32 -41.33 -47.32
C SER A 16 -38.87 -40.07 -46.67
N LEU A 17 -40.18 -39.88 -46.82
CA LEU A 17 -40.94 -38.92 -46.04
C LEU A 17 -42.19 -39.62 -45.50
N MET A 18 -42.37 -39.45 -44.18
CA MET A 18 -43.57 -39.72 -43.36
C MET A 18 -43.72 -41.09 -42.72
N VAL A 19 -43.01 -41.27 -41.58
CA VAL A 19 -43.58 -41.68 -40.28
C VAL A 19 -42.72 -40.97 -39.23
N GLU A 20 -42.99 -39.70 -38.91
CA GLU A 20 -43.89 -39.24 -37.85
C GLU A 20 -43.52 -39.73 -36.42
N THR A 21 -42.99 -38.74 -35.67
CA THR A 21 -43.16 -38.50 -34.23
C THR A 21 -42.86 -39.62 -33.24
N SER A 22 -41.76 -39.47 -32.51
CA SER A 22 -41.77 -39.30 -31.05
C SER A 22 -40.37 -39.52 -30.51
N SER A 23 -39.83 -38.53 -29.80
CA SER A 23 -39.30 -38.72 -28.45
C SER A 23 -38.37 -37.57 -28.08
N THR A 24 -38.89 -36.75 -27.15
CA THR A 24 -38.16 -36.09 -26.07
C THR A 24 -37.02 -35.14 -26.43
N ASN A 25 -37.39 -33.86 -26.55
CA ASN A 25 -36.55 -32.75 -26.10
C ASN A 25 -36.29 -32.90 -24.59
N SER A 26 -35.38 -33.80 -24.22
CA SER A 26 -34.94 -33.95 -22.83
C SER A 26 -33.83 -32.93 -22.57
N ILE A 27 -34.14 -32.02 -21.65
CA ILE A 27 -33.35 -30.88 -21.18
C ILE A 27 -31.90 -31.29 -20.90
N LYS A 28 -31.01 -31.06 -21.87
CA LYS A 28 -29.56 -31.32 -21.75
C LYS A 28 -28.76 -30.09 -21.32
N ILE A 29 -29.44 -29.11 -20.73
CA ILE A 29 -28.89 -27.79 -20.36
C ILE A 29 -28.52 -27.76 -18.85
N GLY A 30 -29.09 -28.65 -18.03
CA GLY A 30 -28.90 -28.65 -16.57
C GLY A 30 -27.77 -29.52 -16.02
N THR A 31 -27.22 -30.49 -16.75
CA THR A 31 -26.24 -31.42 -16.14
C THR A 31 -24.79 -30.95 -16.22
N LYS A 32 -24.42 -30.25 -17.30
CA LYS A 32 -23.03 -29.79 -17.51
C LYS A 32 -22.66 -28.59 -16.61
N MET A 33 -23.61 -27.67 -16.38
CA MET A 33 -23.39 -26.48 -15.54
C MET A 33 -23.40 -26.81 -14.04
N PHE A 34 -24.23 -27.75 -13.61
CA PHE A 34 -24.23 -28.20 -12.21
C PHE A 34 -22.96 -29.01 -11.90
N SER A 35 -22.55 -29.91 -12.80
CA SER A 35 -21.33 -30.72 -12.59
C SER A 35 -20.06 -29.87 -12.48
N THR A 36 -19.90 -28.82 -13.29
CA THR A 36 -18.73 -27.93 -13.18
C THR A 36 -18.77 -27.09 -11.91
N GLN A 37 -19.93 -26.61 -11.49
CA GLN A 37 -20.08 -25.87 -10.22
C GLN A 37 -19.75 -26.74 -9.01
N PHE A 38 -20.23 -27.98 -8.97
CA PHE A 38 -19.88 -28.92 -7.90
C PHE A 38 -18.38 -29.22 -7.92
N VAL A 39 -17.76 -29.46 -9.08
CA VAL A 39 -16.31 -29.69 -9.17
C VAL A 39 -15.50 -28.48 -8.67
N VAL A 40 -15.90 -27.25 -9.00
CA VAL A 40 -15.23 -26.04 -8.49
C VAL A 40 -15.42 -25.90 -6.98
N ILE A 41 -16.62 -26.14 -6.46
CA ILE A 41 -16.90 -26.05 -5.02
C ILE A 41 -16.15 -27.14 -4.25
N PHE A 42 -16.15 -28.38 -4.71
CA PHE A 42 -15.39 -29.48 -4.11
C PHE A 42 -13.87 -29.25 -4.20
N SER A 43 -13.38 -28.70 -5.31
CA SER A 43 -11.97 -28.32 -5.46
C SER A 43 -11.57 -27.19 -4.50
N LEU A 44 -12.42 -26.16 -4.34
CA LEU A 44 -12.21 -25.10 -3.35
C LEU A 44 -12.28 -25.64 -1.92
N PHE A 45 -13.26 -26.49 -1.63
CA PHE A 45 -13.45 -27.08 -0.30
C PHE A 45 -12.33 -28.04 0.09
N LEU A 46 -11.73 -28.76 -0.88
CA LEU A 46 -10.62 -29.66 -0.63
C LEU A 46 -9.28 -28.92 -0.59
N SER A 47 -9.11 -27.86 -1.38
CA SER A 47 -7.89 -27.05 -1.39
C SER A 47 -7.75 -26.15 -0.16
N LEU A 48 -8.85 -25.67 0.44
CA LEU A 48 -8.81 -24.80 1.62
C LEU A 48 -8.17 -25.46 2.87
N PRO A 49 -8.54 -26.69 3.28
CA PRO A 49 -7.89 -27.37 4.40
C PRO A 49 -6.46 -27.80 4.07
N ILE A 50 -6.18 -28.19 2.82
CA ILE A 50 -4.82 -28.50 2.38
C ILE A 50 -3.94 -27.25 2.48
N LEU A 51 -4.43 -26.10 2.01
CA LEU A 51 -3.75 -24.82 2.13
C LEU A 51 -3.56 -24.45 3.60
N PHE A 52 -4.56 -24.63 4.47
CA PHE A 52 -4.43 -24.32 5.90
C PHE A 52 -3.41 -25.21 6.63
N LEU A 53 -3.30 -26.49 6.25
CA LEU A 53 -2.33 -27.42 6.83
C LEU A 53 -0.91 -27.25 6.27
N LEU A 54 -0.79 -26.85 5.00
CA LEU A 54 0.49 -26.66 4.32
C LEU A 54 1.01 -25.22 4.43
N ALA A 55 0.15 -24.22 4.63
CA ALA A 55 0.50 -22.81 4.74
C ALA A 55 1.53 -22.54 5.85
N PRO A 56 1.41 -23.08 7.09
CA PRO A 56 2.42 -22.87 8.12
C PRO A 56 3.80 -23.47 7.78
N ARG A 57 3.87 -24.36 6.79
CA ARG A 57 5.13 -24.97 6.31
C ARG A 57 5.70 -24.26 5.09
N ILE A 58 4.86 -23.61 4.28
CA ILE A 58 5.26 -22.86 3.08
C ILE A 58 5.61 -21.41 3.44
N PHE A 59 4.87 -20.80 4.37
CA PHE A 59 5.24 -19.50 4.91
C PHE A 59 6.27 -19.71 6.02
N PRO A 60 7.45 -19.07 5.95
CA PRO A 60 8.42 -19.16 7.03
C PRO A 60 7.73 -18.78 8.35
N SER A 61 7.95 -19.58 9.39
CA SER A 61 7.45 -19.30 10.73
C SER A 61 7.67 -17.83 11.04
N HIS A 62 6.60 -17.13 11.41
CA HIS A 62 6.64 -15.75 11.86
C HIS A 62 7.89 -15.56 12.71
N ASN A 63 8.79 -14.67 12.29
CA ASN A 63 10.02 -14.40 13.03
C ASN A 63 9.59 -14.11 14.47
N PRO A 64 10.00 -14.91 15.47
CA PRO A 64 9.58 -14.71 16.85
C PRO A 64 9.83 -13.24 17.15
N SER A 65 8.78 -12.52 17.55
CA SER A 65 8.77 -11.05 17.67
C SER A 65 10.07 -10.60 18.31
N ILE A 66 11.02 -10.11 17.50
CA ILE A 66 12.35 -9.81 18.00
C ILE A 66 12.15 -8.71 19.04
N PRO A 67 12.45 -8.99 20.31
CA PRO A 67 12.16 -8.06 21.38
C PRO A 67 12.98 -6.81 21.16
N ILE A 68 12.34 -5.65 21.35
CA ILE A 68 13.03 -4.37 21.33
C ILE A 68 14.05 -4.38 22.46
N SER A 69 15.28 -3.91 22.20
CA SER A 69 16.31 -3.82 23.24
C SER A 69 15.81 -2.93 24.39
N PRO A 70 16.00 -3.32 25.67
CA PRO A 70 15.63 -2.47 26.81
C PRO A 70 16.33 -1.09 26.80
N SER A 71 17.52 -0.98 26.19
CA SER A 71 18.15 0.33 25.98
C SER A 71 17.36 1.16 24.98
N ASP A 72 16.99 0.54 23.85
CA ASP A 72 16.29 1.22 22.78
C ASP A 72 14.95 1.77 23.25
N GLU A 73 14.20 0.97 24.02
CA GLU A 73 12.90 1.35 24.57
C GLU A 73 13.00 2.56 25.51
N ARG A 74 14.03 2.60 26.38
CA ARG A 74 14.27 3.70 27.31
C ARG A 74 14.62 4.99 26.58
N GLU A 75 15.52 4.94 25.62
CA GLU A 75 15.90 6.10 24.80
C GLU A 75 14.69 6.66 24.06
N ASP A 76 13.91 5.79 23.43
CA ASP A 76 12.72 6.21 22.71
C ASP A 76 11.67 6.80 23.66
N PHE A 77 11.52 6.25 24.87
CA PHE A 77 10.63 6.79 25.88
C PHE A 77 11.03 8.21 26.28
N VAL A 78 12.33 8.44 26.53
CA VAL A 78 12.87 9.78 26.83
C VAL A 78 12.62 10.74 25.67
N LEU A 79 12.95 10.33 24.43
CA LEU A 79 12.75 11.13 23.23
C LEU A 79 11.28 11.53 23.06
N PHE A 80 10.36 10.57 23.21
CA PHE A 80 8.94 10.83 23.07
C PHE A 80 8.39 11.69 24.19
N ARG A 81 8.81 11.49 25.45
CA ARG A 81 8.43 12.36 26.57
C ARG A 81 8.90 13.79 26.34
N LYS A 82 10.11 13.98 25.82
CA LYS A 82 10.64 15.30 25.42
C LYS A 82 9.76 15.93 24.33
N ALA A 83 9.37 15.16 23.31
CA ALA A 83 8.49 15.63 22.25
C ALA A 83 7.11 16.05 22.77
N ILE A 84 6.50 15.26 23.66
CA ILE A 84 5.22 15.59 24.29
C ILE A 84 5.34 16.86 25.15
N ALA A 85 6.40 16.99 25.95
CA ALA A 85 6.64 18.19 26.74
C ALA A 85 6.77 19.43 25.84
N SER A 86 7.55 19.34 24.75
CA SER A 86 7.71 20.40 23.76
C SER A 86 6.39 20.77 23.07
N ALA A 87 5.59 19.77 22.68
CA ALA A 87 4.27 19.98 22.09
C ALA A 87 3.30 20.63 23.07
N SER A 88 3.31 20.24 24.34
CA SER A 88 2.45 20.86 25.38
C SER A 88 2.85 22.30 25.69
N ALA A 89 4.14 22.61 25.78
CA ALA A 89 4.63 23.97 25.97
C ALA A 89 4.28 24.86 24.77
N SER A 90 4.40 24.29 23.57
CA SER A 90 3.91 24.87 22.33
C SER A 90 2.41 25.14 22.43
N ALA A 91 1.58 24.18 22.82
CA ALA A 91 0.13 24.35 22.94
C ALA A 91 -0.30 25.44 23.93
N THR A 92 0.44 25.66 25.03
CA THR A 92 0.16 26.79 25.92
C THR A 92 0.47 28.16 25.29
N HIS A 93 1.35 28.19 24.28
CA HIS A 93 1.64 29.37 23.47
C HIS A 93 0.81 29.41 22.16
N TYR A 94 0.05 28.35 21.85
CA TYR A 94 -0.77 28.19 20.65
C TYR A 94 -2.23 27.96 21.07
N PRO A 95 -3.06 29.02 21.15
CA PRO A 95 -4.48 28.82 21.40
C PRO A 95 -5.03 27.87 20.33
N SER A 96 -5.85 26.91 20.78
CA SER A 96 -6.55 25.96 19.92
C SER A 96 -7.20 26.68 18.74
N ALA A 97 -7.18 26.05 17.57
CA ALA A 97 -7.66 26.54 16.27
C ALA A 97 -9.18 26.86 16.18
N HIS A 98 -9.80 27.31 17.27
CA HIS A 98 -11.20 27.70 17.34
C HIS A 98 -11.41 29.17 17.78
N SER A 99 -10.36 29.96 18.01
CA SER A 99 -10.50 31.42 18.16
C SER A 99 -10.31 32.13 16.81
N HIS A 100 -11.39 32.17 16.04
CA HIS A 100 -11.47 32.68 14.66
C HIS A 100 -11.44 34.21 14.54
N LEU A 101 -10.81 34.95 15.45
CA LEU A 101 -10.59 36.38 15.26
C LEU A 101 -9.21 36.79 15.79
N THR A 102 -8.41 37.35 14.88
CA THR A 102 -7.20 38.12 15.17
C THR A 102 -6.05 37.37 15.86
N SER A 103 -5.40 36.45 15.15
CA SER A 103 -4.01 36.10 15.43
C SER A 103 -3.35 35.71 14.12
N LYS A 104 -2.20 36.30 13.82
CA LYS A 104 -1.40 36.07 12.60
C LYS A 104 -1.27 34.56 12.38
N SER A 105 -2.00 33.99 11.41
CA SER A 105 -2.08 32.54 11.26
C SER A 105 -0.68 31.99 10.99
N LYS A 106 -0.18 31.19 11.95
CA LYS A 106 1.09 30.50 11.75
C LYS A 106 0.84 29.41 10.72
N LYS A 107 1.73 29.35 9.74
CA LYS A 107 1.62 28.46 8.59
C LYS A 107 1.70 27.00 9.05
N LEU A 108 0.60 26.26 8.99
CA LEU A 108 0.52 24.84 9.30
C LEU A 108 1.30 24.05 8.25
N LYS A 109 2.07 23.07 8.73
CA LYS A 109 2.90 22.18 7.89
C LYS A 109 2.48 20.73 7.98
N ILE A 110 2.78 19.99 6.91
CA ILE A 110 2.69 18.53 6.84
C ILE A 110 4.10 17.94 7.00
N ALA A 111 4.31 17.12 8.03
CA ALA A 111 5.51 16.33 8.19
C ALA A 111 5.37 14.99 7.43
N PHE A 112 6.18 14.79 6.40
CA PHE A 112 6.27 13.53 5.68
C PHE A 112 7.31 12.63 6.35
N LEU A 113 6.82 11.51 6.89
CA LEU A 113 7.58 10.56 7.70
C LEU A 113 7.84 9.29 6.88
N PHE A 114 8.98 9.24 6.20
CA PHE A 114 9.39 8.09 5.39
C PHE A 114 10.04 7.02 6.25
N LEU A 115 9.44 5.84 6.29
CA LEU A 115 9.97 4.67 6.94
C LEU A 115 10.42 3.67 5.88
N THR A 116 11.72 3.40 5.82
CA THR A 116 12.30 2.57 4.77
C THR A 116 13.30 1.54 5.29
N ASN A 117 13.35 0.39 4.64
CA ASN A 117 14.36 -0.63 4.82
C ASN A 117 15.03 -1.02 3.49
N THR A 118 14.82 -0.22 2.44
CA THR A 118 15.44 -0.33 1.11
C THR A 118 15.57 1.07 0.48
N ASP A 119 16.05 1.16 -0.74
CA ASP A 119 16.06 2.44 -1.46
C ASP A 119 14.63 2.97 -1.66
N LEU A 120 14.49 4.31 -1.65
CA LEU A 120 13.24 4.99 -1.97
C LEU A 120 13.00 4.92 -3.47
N PHE A 121 12.36 3.85 -3.94
CA PHE A 121 12.13 3.57 -5.37
C PHE A 121 11.48 4.73 -6.12
N PHE A 122 10.61 5.48 -5.45
CA PHE A 122 9.90 6.63 -6.04
C PHE A 122 10.49 7.99 -5.62
N ALA A 123 11.73 8.04 -5.13
CA ALA A 123 12.39 9.29 -4.79
C ALA A 123 12.34 10.35 -5.92
N PRO A 124 12.56 10.01 -7.21
CA PRO A 124 12.45 10.99 -8.29
C PRO A 124 11.05 11.63 -8.43
N LEU A 125 9.98 10.85 -8.20
CA LEU A 125 8.61 11.37 -8.24
C LEU A 125 8.33 12.29 -7.05
N TRP A 126 8.80 11.90 -5.86
CA TRP A 126 8.71 12.75 -4.67
C TRP A 126 9.52 14.04 -4.81
N GLU A 127 10.69 14.00 -5.45
CA GLU A 127 11.46 15.20 -5.76
C GLU A 127 10.69 16.16 -6.66
N GLN A 128 10.02 15.65 -7.71
CA GLN A 128 9.18 16.49 -8.57
C GLN A 128 8.02 17.09 -7.79
N PHE A 129 7.36 16.29 -6.96
CA PHE A 129 6.28 16.75 -6.08
C PHE A 129 6.76 17.89 -5.17
N PHE A 130 7.84 17.68 -4.42
CA PHE A 130 8.37 18.68 -3.49
C PHE A 130 9.00 19.90 -4.17
N LYS A 131 9.51 19.77 -5.41
CA LYS A 131 9.96 20.91 -6.22
C LYS A 131 8.81 21.86 -6.56
N SER A 132 7.60 21.32 -6.79
CA SER A 132 6.41 22.10 -7.11
C SER A 132 5.69 22.67 -5.86
N ALA A 133 6.00 22.15 -4.68
CA ALA A 133 5.40 22.56 -3.42
C ALA A 133 6.20 23.68 -2.73
N ASP A 134 5.50 24.56 -2.01
CA ASP A 134 6.16 25.58 -1.19
C ASP A 134 6.83 24.92 0.03
N LYS A 135 8.14 25.14 0.16
CA LYS A 135 9.00 24.60 1.24
C LYS A 135 8.52 24.96 2.65
N ASN A 136 7.71 26.02 2.78
CA ASN A 136 7.16 26.43 4.07
C ASN A 136 5.88 25.67 4.46
N LEU A 137 5.42 24.72 3.65
CA LEU A 137 4.21 23.92 3.90
C LEU A 137 4.49 22.50 4.36
N PHE A 138 5.76 22.06 4.30
CA PHE A 138 6.09 20.68 4.63
C PHE A 138 7.49 20.55 5.23
N ASN A 139 7.69 19.47 5.96
CA ASN A 139 8.99 19.00 6.42
C ASN A 139 9.13 17.51 6.06
N ILE A 140 10.36 17.04 5.87
CA ILE A 140 10.65 15.65 5.49
C ILE A 140 11.53 15.02 6.57
N TYR A 141 11.18 13.82 6.98
CA TYR A 141 11.94 13.01 7.93
C TYR A 141 12.02 11.59 7.41
N VAL A 142 13.22 11.00 7.42
CA VAL A 142 13.50 9.67 6.90
C VAL A 142 14.09 8.82 8.00
N HIS A 143 13.47 7.67 8.27
CA HIS A 143 14.05 6.59 9.06
C HIS A 143 14.40 5.48 8.08
N ALA A 144 15.69 5.19 7.99
CA ALA A 144 16.21 4.06 7.25
C ALA A 144 16.78 3.04 8.22
N ASP A 145 16.43 1.76 8.04
CA ASP A 145 16.98 0.70 8.86
C ASP A 145 18.52 0.67 8.70
N PRO A 146 19.31 0.86 9.79
CA PRO A 146 20.76 0.93 9.71
C PRO A 146 21.43 -0.39 9.27
N HIS A 147 20.70 -1.51 9.31
CA HIS A 147 21.18 -2.81 8.84
C HIS A 147 20.78 -3.10 7.38
N SER A 148 20.00 -2.22 6.78
CA SER A 148 19.65 -2.31 5.36
C SER A 148 20.64 -1.52 4.52
N ASN A 149 20.99 -2.06 3.36
CA ASN A 149 21.85 -1.37 2.41
C ASN A 149 21.02 -0.34 1.63
N VAL A 150 20.73 0.79 2.28
CA VAL A 150 20.00 1.92 1.70
C VAL A 150 21.01 2.91 1.15
N THR A 151 21.00 3.07 -0.16
CA THR A 151 21.71 4.15 -0.83
C THR A 151 21.04 5.45 -0.43
N LYS A 152 21.77 6.36 0.21
CA LYS A 152 21.24 7.70 0.48
C LYS A 152 20.97 8.38 -0.86
N PRO A 153 19.70 8.65 -1.21
CA PRO A 153 19.40 9.34 -2.44
C PRO A 153 19.99 10.75 -2.39
N SER A 154 20.42 11.24 -3.55
CA SER A 154 20.79 12.64 -3.74
C SER A 154 19.52 13.51 -3.68
N GLY A 155 19.69 14.83 -3.77
CA GLY A 155 18.56 15.76 -3.83
C GLY A 155 17.92 16.03 -2.48
N ILE A 156 16.59 16.13 -2.45
CA ILE A 156 15.86 16.67 -1.29
C ILE A 156 16.01 15.80 -0.04
N PHE A 157 16.11 14.49 -0.18
CA PHE A 157 16.11 13.55 0.94
C PHE A 157 17.45 13.44 1.69
N PHE A 158 18.55 13.91 1.10
CA PHE A 158 19.91 13.66 1.59
C PHE A 158 20.14 14.09 3.05
N SER A 159 19.58 15.25 3.45
CA SER A 159 19.74 15.84 4.78
C SER A 159 18.59 15.56 5.75
N HIS A 160 17.67 14.65 5.41
CA HIS A 160 16.45 14.41 6.19
C HIS A 160 16.44 13.07 6.94
N PHE A 161 17.55 12.35 6.94
CA PHE A 161 17.68 11.12 7.73
C PHE A 161 17.82 11.44 9.21
N ILE A 162 17.00 10.82 10.05
CA ILE A 162 17.11 10.97 11.49
C ILE A 162 18.39 10.26 12.00
N PRO A 163 19.08 10.80 13.02
CA PRO A 163 20.34 10.24 13.49
C PRO A 163 20.17 8.89 14.21
N ASP A 164 19.14 8.75 15.05
CA ASP A 164 18.94 7.59 15.93
C ASP A 164 18.07 6.49 15.29
N ALA A 165 18.32 6.19 14.01
CA ALA A 165 17.62 5.12 13.32
C ALA A 165 18.03 3.75 13.89
N LYS A 166 17.04 2.87 14.10
CA LYS A 166 17.18 1.56 14.74
C LYS A 166 16.59 0.48 13.86
N ARG A 167 17.03 -0.76 14.04
CA ARG A 167 16.60 -1.89 13.22
C ARG A 167 15.09 -2.09 13.24
N THR A 168 14.53 -2.48 12.10
CA THR A 168 13.10 -2.74 11.91
C THR A 168 12.86 -4.12 11.31
N TYR A 169 11.73 -4.71 11.67
CA TYR A 169 11.28 -5.97 11.10
C TYR A 169 9.83 -5.84 10.64
N ARG A 170 9.50 -6.54 9.54
CA ARG A 170 8.13 -6.68 9.08
C ARG A 170 7.29 -7.39 10.15
N ALA A 171 6.06 -6.92 10.35
CA ALA A 171 5.13 -7.48 11.33
C ALA A 171 5.69 -7.53 12.77
N SER A 172 6.49 -6.52 13.15
CA SER A 172 7.13 -6.43 14.46
C SER A 172 6.86 -5.08 15.14
N PRO A 173 6.83 -5.02 16.49
CA PRO A 173 6.75 -3.77 17.26
C PRO A 173 7.89 -2.77 16.97
N THR A 174 8.99 -3.23 16.40
CA THR A 174 10.10 -2.37 15.96
C THR A 174 9.68 -1.34 14.92
N LEU A 175 8.69 -1.65 14.07
CA LEU A 175 8.15 -0.72 13.08
C LEU A 175 7.40 0.45 13.75
N ILE A 176 6.61 0.14 14.78
CA ILE A 176 5.91 1.15 15.60
C ILE A 176 6.93 2.04 16.31
N SER A 177 7.99 1.44 16.86
CA SER A 177 9.06 2.19 17.52
C SER A 177 9.78 3.13 16.57
N ALA A 178 10.03 2.70 15.33
CA ALA A 178 10.61 3.55 14.29
C ALA A 178 9.69 4.72 13.90
N THR A 179 8.39 4.47 13.71
CA THR A 179 7.40 5.53 13.46
C THR A 179 7.35 6.53 14.62
N ARG A 180 7.42 6.05 15.88
CA ARG A 180 7.43 6.93 17.07
C ARG A 180 8.66 7.82 17.12
N ARG A 181 9.83 7.33 16.69
CA ARG A 181 11.05 8.13 16.58
C ARG A 181 10.93 9.21 15.51
N LEU A 182 10.39 8.86 14.33
CA LEU A 182 10.10 9.83 13.28
C LEU A 182 9.18 10.94 13.78
N LEU A 183 8.07 10.56 14.41
CA LEU A 183 7.10 11.49 14.96
C LEU A 183 7.72 12.39 16.03
N ALA A 184 8.49 11.83 16.96
CA ALA A 184 9.13 12.60 18.02
C ALA A 184 10.14 13.62 17.46
N ASN A 185 10.95 13.22 16.48
CA ASN A 185 11.87 14.15 15.79
C ASN A 185 11.10 15.26 15.06
N ALA A 186 10.03 14.92 14.35
CA ALA A 186 9.22 15.92 13.65
C ALA A 186 8.58 16.95 14.60
N ILE A 187 8.11 16.51 15.76
CA ILE A 187 7.54 17.40 16.79
C ILE A 187 8.61 18.29 17.41
N LEU A 188 9.79 17.73 17.70
CA LEU A 188 10.89 18.46 18.34
C LEU A 188 11.56 19.47 17.41
N ASP A 189 11.59 19.17 16.12
CA ASP A 189 12.25 20.00 15.10
C ASP A 189 11.41 21.23 14.75
N ASP A 190 10.11 21.07 14.49
CA ASP A 190 9.25 22.18 14.09
C ASP A 190 7.86 22.10 14.73
N PRO A 191 7.50 23.04 15.64
CA PRO A 191 6.19 23.06 16.30
C PRO A 191 5.04 23.43 15.36
N THR A 192 5.31 23.85 14.12
CA THR A 192 4.28 24.12 13.10
C THR A 192 3.83 22.85 12.35
N ASN A 193 4.53 21.73 12.55
CA ASN A 193 4.10 20.42 12.06
C ASN A 193 2.79 20.01 12.73
N THR A 194 1.70 20.05 11.96
CA THR A 194 0.34 19.79 12.45
C THR A 194 -0.22 18.49 11.90
N TYR A 195 0.11 18.16 10.65
CA TYR A 195 -0.30 16.94 9.99
C TYR A 195 0.91 16.02 9.79
N PHE A 196 0.72 14.72 9.93
CA PHE A 196 1.80 13.73 9.82
C PHE A 196 1.39 12.65 8.81
N ALA A 197 2.18 12.49 7.74
CA ALA A 197 1.97 11.49 6.72
C ALA A 197 3.04 10.41 6.84
N VAL A 198 2.68 9.22 7.32
CA VAL A 198 3.60 8.07 7.40
C VAL A 198 3.60 7.34 6.07
N LEU A 199 4.79 7.18 5.48
CA LEU A 199 4.99 6.65 4.13
C LEU A 199 6.03 5.54 4.13
N SER A 200 5.80 4.53 3.28
CA SER A 200 6.80 3.49 2.98
C SER A 200 7.61 3.84 1.73
N GLN A 201 8.68 3.08 1.46
CA GLN A 201 9.50 3.27 0.26
C GLN A 201 8.75 3.06 -1.07
N TYR A 202 7.62 2.36 -1.04
CA TYR A 202 6.80 2.05 -2.21
C TYR A 202 5.63 3.02 -2.39
N CYS A 203 5.48 4.01 -1.49
CA CYS A 203 4.44 5.00 -1.60
C CYS A 203 4.77 6.02 -2.71
N ILE A 204 3.77 6.32 -3.54
CA ILE A 204 3.84 7.37 -4.56
C ILE A 204 3.20 8.66 -4.05
N PRO A 205 3.60 9.84 -4.55
CA PRO A 205 2.90 11.08 -4.27
C PRO A 205 1.45 10.99 -4.75
N SER A 206 0.52 11.32 -3.87
CA SER A 206 -0.91 11.37 -4.19
C SER A 206 -1.37 12.81 -4.43
N PRO A 207 -2.29 13.07 -5.39
CA PRO A 207 -2.93 14.38 -5.55
C PRO A 207 -3.58 14.91 -4.27
N PHE A 208 -4.01 14.03 -3.35
CA PHE A 208 -4.54 14.44 -2.05
C PHE A 208 -3.52 15.21 -1.21
N PHE A 209 -2.23 14.87 -1.27
CA PHE A 209 -1.20 15.64 -0.57
C PHE A 209 -1.05 17.04 -1.18
N GLN A 210 -1.14 17.16 -2.50
CA GLN A 210 -1.08 18.46 -3.17
C GLN A 210 -2.22 19.37 -2.71
N ILE A 211 -3.44 18.85 -2.72
CA ILE A 211 -4.63 19.55 -2.26
C ILE A 211 -4.43 19.97 -0.79
N ARG A 212 -4.01 19.05 0.08
CA ARG A 212 -3.81 19.39 1.50
C ARG A 212 -2.74 20.46 1.71
N LEU A 213 -1.64 20.45 0.96
CA LEU A 213 -0.63 21.51 1.04
C LEU A 213 -1.20 22.86 0.58
N GLN A 214 -1.95 22.90 -0.51
CA GLN A 214 -2.57 24.14 -1.02
C GLN A 214 -3.57 24.75 -0.03
N PHE A 215 -4.36 23.92 0.65
CA PHE A 215 -5.41 24.37 1.57
C PHE A 215 -4.97 24.45 3.04
N ALA A 216 -3.77 23.99 3.40
CA ALA A 216 -3.30 23.93 4.79
C ALA A 216 -3.34 25.27 5.54
N ASN A 217 -3.38 26.39 4.82
CA ASN A 217 -3.29 27.74 5.37
C ASN A 217 -4.36 28.70 4.83
N GLN A 218 -5.43 28.17 4.25
CA GLN A 218 -6.53 28.97 3.70
C GLN A 218 -7.70 29.15 4.67
N PHE A 219 -7.57 28.71 5.92
CA PHE A 219 -8.54 28.87 7.00
C PHE A 219 -7.85 29.43 8.24
#